data_AF-A0A1Z8A159-F1
#
_entry.id   AF-A0A1Z8A159-F1
#
_cell.length_a   1.000
_cell.length_b   1.000
_cell.length_c   1.000
_cell.angle_alpha   90.00
_cell.angle_beta   90.00
_cell.angle_gamma   90.00
#
_symmetry.space_group_name_H-M   'P 1'
#
loop_
_entity.id
_entity.type
_entity.pdbx_description
1 polymer ?
#
loop_
_entity_poly.entity_id
_entity_poly.type
_entity_poly.pdbx_seq_one_letter_code
_entity_poly.pdbx_strand_id
1 'polypeptide(L)'
;MKDIDYVKDLLTKDYPTERSNEVPYPPLNQIIQFATFDYPAGTVEGEVPNGATSREGDPYLCFKHADKRILSHRFISAVTLGRWVPRECDIDHINHNPSDNRPTNLRITTPRDNAGNRRNALLSELVDIESVGVRLEEIKAIPVVEIVPEPEPPLARVAETDEPNDGMHTRRPEHVGAPRYTGDTMLGTSSGTYFGTTFGSWHWYEDETTPASKDFVEDR
;
A
#
# COMPACT_ATOMS: atom_id res chain seq x y z
N MET A 1 10.70 -21.02 -20.56
CA MET A 1 10.65 -19.56 -20.37
C MET A 1 11.79 -19.18 -19.45
N LYS A 2 12.67 -18.26 -19.85
CA LYS A 2 13.69 -17.74 -18.92
C LYS A 2 12.96 -16.85 -17.90
N ASP A 3 13.44 -16.75 -16.68
CA ASP A 3 12.68 -16.12 -15.58
C ASP A 3 12.55 -14.62 -15.78
N ILE A 4 13.54 -14.04 -16.44
CA ILE A 4 13.50 -12.66 -16.95
C ILE A 4 12.29 -12.48 -17.88
N ASP A 5 11.96 -13.44 -18.73
CA ASP A 5 10.81 -13.35 -19.64
C ASP A 5 9.49 -13.38 -18.87
N TYR A 6 9.41 -14.19 -17.80
CA TYR A 6 8.23 -14.24 -16.93
C TYR A 6 8.03 -12.94 -16.16
N VAL A 7 9.09 -12.41 -15.55
CA VAL A 7 9.03 -11.12 -14.84
C VAL A 7 8.70 -10.00 -15.82
N LYS A 8 9.27 -10.00 -17.04
CA LYS A 8 8.91 -9.04 -18.08
C LYS A 8 7.43 -9.12 -18.46
N ASP A 9 6.89 -10.33 -18.68
CA ASP A 9 5.47 -10.54 -18.97
C ASP A 9 4.57 -10.04 -17.82
N LEU A 10 4.93 -10.38 -16.59
CA LEU A 10 4.19 -9.98 -15.39
C LEU A 10 4.22 -8.46 -15.22
N LEU A 11 5.37 -7.85 -15.45
CA LEU A 11 5.49 -6.40 -15.49
C LEU A 11 4.58 -5.86 -16.60
N THR A 12 4.59 -6.36 -17.85
CA THR A 12 3.77 -5.76 -18.94
C THR A 12 2.26 -5.74 -18.73
N LYS A 13 1.72 -6.53 -17.81
CA LYS A 13 0.28 -6.58 -17.51
C LYS A 13 -0.11 -5.51 -16.49
N ASP A 14 -1.35 -5.02 -16.58
CA ASP A 14 -1.94 -4.13 -15.59
C ASP A 14 -2.35 -4.92 -14.34
N TYR A 15 -1.40 -5.10 -13.44
CA TYR A 15 -1.64 -5.65 -12.11
C TYR A 15 -1.86 -4.54 -11.09
N PRO A 16 -2.70 -4.78 -10.07
CA PRO A 16 -2.87 -3.84 -8.98
C PRO A 16 -1.55 -3.65 -8.21
N THR A 17 -1.24 -2.39 -7.93
CA THR A 17 -0.07 -1.97 -7.16
C THR A 17 -0.34 -1.95 -5.66
N GLU A 18 -1.61 -2.05 -5.27
CA GLU A 18 -2.09 -2.03 -3.88
C GLU A 18 -3.13 -3.11 -3.60
N ARG A 19 -3.40 -3.33 -2.31
CA ARG A 19 -4.56 -4.08 -1.83
C ARG A 19 -5.78 -3.17 -1.70
N SER A 20 -6.98 -3.75 -1.67
CA SER A 20 -8.26 -3.01 -1.57
C SER A 20 -8.39 -2.09 -0.34
N ASN A 21 -7.60 -2.35 0.71
CA ASN A 21 -7.58 -1.58 1.96
C ASN A 21 -6.33 -0.69 2.13
N GLU A 22 -5.44 -0.66 1.15
CA GLU A 22 -4.24 0.18 1.18
C GLU A 22 -4.53 1.53 0.51
N VAL A 23 -3.99 2.62 1.05
CA VAL A 23 -4.02 3.94 0.38
C VAL A 23 -3.26 3.82 -0.94
N PRO A 24 -3.77 4.32 -2.07
CA PRO A 24 -3.06 4.17 -3.35
C PRO A 24 -1.70 4.83 -3.42
N TYR A 25 -0.78 4.27 -4.22
CA TYR A 25 0.47 4.96 -4.54
C TYR A 25 0.16 6.20 -5.39
N PRO A 26 0.80 7.35 -5.10
CA PRO A 26 0.73 8.50 -5.98
C PRO A 26 1.28 8.14 -7.36
N PRO A 27 0.87 8.87 -8.42
CA PRO A 27 1.52 8.80 -9.71
C PRO A 27 3.04 8.94 -9.58
N LEU A 28 3.81 8.01 -10.14
CA LEU A 28 5.26 7.95 -9.96
C LEU A 28 5.96 9.26 -10.35
N ASN A 29 5.53 9.88 -11.46
CA ASN A 29 6.08 11.15 -11.94
C ASN A 29 5.89 12.29 -10.93
N GLN A 30 4.78 12.30 -10.19
CA GLN A 30 4.55 13.28 -9.14
C GLN A 30 5.61 13.13 -8.05
N ILE A 31 5.88 11.91 -7.60
CA ILE A 31 6.92 11.67 -6.58
C ILE A 31 8.30 12.02 -7.10
N ILE A 32 8.64 11.65 -8.34
CA ILE A 32 9.94 11.98 -8.96
C ILE A 32 10.18 13.50 -8.98
N GLN A 33 9.13 14.29 -9.19
CA GLN A 33 9.21 15.76 -9.24
C GLN A 33 9.36 16.40 -7.85
N PHE A 34 8.65 15.87 -6.84
CA PHE A 34 8.58 16.50 -5.52
C PHE A 34 9.55 15.92 -4.49
N ALA A 35 9.96 14.66 -4.64
CA ALA A 35 10.91 14.04 -3.73
C ALA A 35 12.36 14.36 -4.17
N THR A 36 13.20 14.75 -3.22
CA THR A 36 14.64 14.80 -3.43
C THR A 36 15.22 13.40 -3.21
N PHE A 37 15.96 12.88 -4.19
CA PHE A 37 16.61 11.56 -4.09
C PHE A 37 17.84 11.50 -4.98
N ASP A 38 18.80 10.66 -4.59
CA ASP A 38 19.97 10.27 -5.37
C ASP A 38 19.74 8.85 -5.90
N TYR A 39 19.46 8.75 -7.20
CA TYR A 39 19.13 7.49 -7.86
C TYR A 39 20.31 6.49 -7.87
N PRO A 40 21.52 6.87 -8.33
CA PRO A 40 22.69 5.98 -8.26
C PRO A 40 22.99 5.48 -6.85
N ALA A 41 22.87 6.34 -5.83
CA ALA A 41 23.10 5.97 -4.44
C ALA A 41 21.91 5.20 -3.82
N GLY A 42 20.72 5.26 -4.42
CA GLY A 42 19.51 4.66 -3.89
C GLY A 42 19.00 5.34 -2.62
N THR A 43 19.28 6.63 -2.42
CA THR A 43 18.91 7.34 -1.19
C THR A 43 17.79 8.34 -1.47
N VAL A 44 16.87 8.50 -0.51
CA VAL A 44 15.78 9.48 -0.59
C VAL A 44 15.85 10.41 0.62
N GLU A 45 15.70 11.71 0.40
CA GLU A 45 15.73 12.69 1.48
C GLU A 45 14.58 12.46 2.46
N GLY A 46 14.89 12.47 3.76
CA GLY A 46 13.90 12.27 4.82
C GLY A 46 13.52 10.80 5.05
N GLU A 47 14.30 9.84 4.56
CA GLU A 47 14.07 8.43 4.86
C GLU A 47 14.33 8.11 6.33
N VAL A 48 13.46 7.27 6.90
CA VAL A 48 13.49 6.80 8.28
C VAL A 48 13.23 5.29 8.32
N PRO A 49 13.70 4.58 9.37
CA PRO A 49 13.39 3.18 9.57
C PRO A 49 11.87 2.91 9.60
N ASN A 50 11.43 1.90 8.86
CA ASN A 50 10.03 1.48 8.81
C ASN A 50 9.58 0.66 10.04
N GLY A 51 10.51 0.30 10.92
CA GLY A 51 10.27 -0.55 12.09
C GLY A 51 10.44 -2.04 11.83
N ALA A 52 10.56 -2.45 10.56
CA ALA A 52 11.00 -3.79 10.18
C ALA A 52 12.53 -3.82 9.98
N THR A 53 13.15 -4.93 10.37
CA THR A 53 14.59 -5.17 10.21
C THR A 53 14.84 -6.51 9.50
N SER A 54 16.00 -6.65 8.87
CA SER A 54 16.51 -7.94 8.41
C SER A 54 16.85 -8.85 9.60
N ARG A 55 17.26 -10.08 9.29
CA ARG A 55 17.80 -11.02 10.27
C ARG A 55 19.07 -10.49 10.94
N GLU A 56 19.84 -9.70 10.22
CA GLU A 56 21.09 -9.07 10.63
C GLU A 56 20.84 -7.78 11.44
N GLY A 57 19.58 -7.32 11.53
CA GLY A 57 19.18 -6.13 12.27
C GLY A 57 19.18 -4.84 11.45
N ASP A 58 19.50 -4.92 10.16
CA ASP A 58 19.51 -3.74 9.28
C ASP A 58 18.08 -3.29 8.95
N PRO A 59 17.75 -1.99 9.08
CA PRO A 59 16.38 -1.51 8.92
C PRO A 59 15.98 -1.37 7.45
N TYR A 60 14.70 -1.62 7.18
CA TYR A 60 14.07 -1.17 5.94
C TYR A 60 13.78 0.32 6.03
N LEU A 61 14.21 1.09 5.03
CA LEU A 61 14.01 2.54 4.98
C LEU A 61 12.71 2.90 4.24
N CYS A 62 12.07 3.98 4.70
CA CYS A 62 10.87 4.53 4.10
C CYS A 62 10.84 6.05 4.23
N PHE A 63 10.16 6.74 3.33
CA PHE A 63 9.91 8.17 3.41
C PHE A 63 8.41 8.45 3.30
N LYS A 64 8.00 9.65 3.70
CA LYS A 64 6.59 10.08 3.63
C LYS A 64 6.39 10.98 2.41
N HIS A 65 5.36 10.71 1.62
CA HIS A 65 4.89 11.59 0.57
C HIS A 65 3.37 11.71 0.68
N ALA A 66 2.88 12.94 0.87
CA ALA A 66 1.50 13.20 1.29
C ALA A 66 1.11 12.32 2.51
N ASP A 67 0.01 11.59 2.44
CA ASP A 67 -0.47 10.72 3.53
C ASP A 67 0.02 9.28 3.45
N LYS A 68 0.97 8.97 2.55
CA LYS A 68 1.49 7.62 2.35
C LYS A 68 2.95 7.49 2.76
N ARG A 69 3.27 6.38 3.44
CA ARG A 69 4.64 5.92 3.68
C ARG A 69 5.06 4.99 2.55
N ILE A 70 6.21 5.26 1.95
CA ILE A 70 6.73 4.55 0.78
C ILE A 70 8.10 3.98 1.14
N LEU A 71 8.30 2.69 0.89
CA LEU A 71 9.59 2.03 1.10
C LEU A 71 10.61 2.51 0.06
N SER A 72 11.81 2.91 0.49
CA SER A 72 12.84 3.47 -0.39
C SER A 72 13.19 2.52 -1.54
N HIS A 73 13.43 1.24 -1.26
CA HIS A 73 13.70 0.24 -2.32
C HIS A 73 12.56 0.07 -3.33
N ARG A 74 11.29 0.20 -2.89
CA ARG A 74 10.13 0.14 -3.81
C ARG A 74 10.09 1.34 -4.73
N PHE A 75 10.36 2.52 -4.19
CA PHE A 75 10.45 3.74 -4.98
C PHE A 75 11.60 3.68 -6.00
N ILE A 76 12.82 3.33 -5.57
CA ILE A 76 13.98 3.23 -6.47
C ILE A 76 13.76 2.18 -7.58
N SER A 77 13.17 1.04 -7.24
CA SER A 77 12.78 0.03 -8.24
C SER A 77 11.73 0.57 -9.21
N ALA A 78 10.73 1.30 -8.71
CA ALA A 78 9.69 1.88 -9.53
C ALA A 78 10.24 2.92 -10.51
N VAL A 79 11.15 3.78 -10.04
CA VAL A 79 11.89 4.73 -10.87
C VAL A 79 12.66 4.00 -11.97
N THR A 80 13.37 2.92 -11.63
CA THR A 80 14.13 2.12 -12.60
C THR A 80 13.24 1.52 -13.69
N LEU A 81 12.04 1.07 -13.33
CA LEU A 81 11.09 0.45 -14.26
C LEU A 81 10.19 1.46 -14.98
N GLY A 82 10.21 2.74 -14.57
CA GLY A 82 9.27 3.77 -15.02
C GLY A 82 7.83 3.58 -14.56
N ARG A 83 7.58 2.73 -13.56
CA ARG A 83 6.26 2.46 -12.96
C ARG A 83 6.36 1.69 -11.66
N TRP A 84 5.28 1.70 -10.88
CA TRP A 84 5.20 0.90 -9.65
C TRP A 84 5.29 -0.60 -9.92
N VAL A 85 6.04 -1.29 -9.05
CA VAL A 85 6.13 -2.74 -9.05
C VAL A 85 4.79 -3.33 -8.57
N PRO A 86 4.21 -4.30 -9.29
CA PRO A 86 3.00 -5.00 -8.87
C PRO A 86 3.10 -5.57 -7.45
N ARG A 87 1.96 -5.71 -6.76
CA ARG A 87 1.98 -6.28 -5.40
C ARG A 87 2.29 -7.78 -5.36
N GLU A 88 2.08 -8.47 -6.48
CA GLU A 88 2.47 -9.87 -6.67
C GLU A 88 3.99 -10.07 -6.81
N CYS A 89 4.74 -8.97 -6.91
CA CYS A 89 6.19 -8.98 -6.92
C CYS A 89 6.74 -8.33 -5.65
N ASP A 90 7.76 -8.99 -5.12
CA ASP A 90 8.61 -8.49 -4.05
C ASP A 90 9.91 -7.92 -4.65
N ILE A 91 10.49 -6.99 -3.91
CA ILE A 91 11.80 -6.44 -4.23
C ILE A 91 12.73 -6.90 -3.14
N ASP A 92 13.84 -7.49 -3.56
CA ASP A 92 14.80 -8.11 -2.67
C ASP A 92 16.19 -7.50 -2.87
N HIS A 93 16.97 -7.51 -1.79
CA HIS A 93 18.30 -6.93 -1.72
C HIS A 93 19.35 -8.03 -1.89
N ILE A 94 20.19 -7.92 -2.92
CA ILE A 94 21.17 -8.96 -3.29
C ILE A 94 22.19 -9.18 -2.18
N ASN A 95 22.62 -8.10 -1.52
CA ASN A 95 23.55 -8.16 -0.39
C ASN A 95 22.89 -8.40 0.98
N HIS A 96 21.57 -8.66 1.01
CA HIS A 96 20.78 -8.83 2.24
C HIS A 96 20.78 -7.64 3.21
N ASN A 97 21.23 -6.46 2.76
CA ASN A 97 21.17 -5.22 3.52
C ASN A 97 20.00 -4.36 3.03
N PRO A 98 18.89 -4.26 3.79
CA PRO A 98 17.72 -3.48 3.39
C PRO A 98 17.91 -1.97 3.37
N SER A 99 19.01 -1.46 3.93
CA SER A 99 19.37 -0.04 3.87
C SER A 99 20.13 0.30 2.58
N ASP A 100 20.64 -0.68 1.85
CA ASP A 100 21.34 -0.47 0.57
C ASP A 100 20.38 -0.56 -0.62
N ASN A 101 19.70 0.55 -0.92
CA ASN A 101 18.69 0.58 -1.98
C ASN A 101 19.25 0.95 -3.37
N ARG A 102 20.56 0.82 -3.60
CA ARG A 102 21.17 1.08 -4.92
C ARG A 102 20.48 0.21 -5.98
N PRO A 103 20.13 0.74 -7.18
CA PRO A 103 19.46 -0.04 -8.22
C PRO A 103 20.19 -1.35 -8.59
N THR A 104 21.53 -1.33 -8.58
CA THR A 104 22.37 -2.50 -8.85
C THR A 104 22.32 -3.57 -7.76
N ASN A 105 21.84 -3.23 -6.56
CA ASN A 105 21.68 -4.13 -5.43
C ASN A 105 20.25 -4.69 -5.31
N LEU A 106 19.32 -4.27 -6.17
CA LEU A 106 17.91 -4.66 -6.11
C LEU A 106 17.56 -5.68 -7.21
N ARG A 107 16.68 -6.61 -6.86
CA ARG A 107 16.08 -7.58 -7.79
C ARG A 107 14.58 -7.71 -7.57
N ILE A 108 13.87 -8.09 -8.62
CA ILE A 108 12.45 -8.41 -8.55
C ILE A 108 12.32 -9.92 -8.38
N THR A 109 11.51 -10.32 -7.40
CA THR A 109 11.21 -11.73 -7.11
C THR A 109 9.71 -11.92 -7.03
N THR A 110 9.19 -13.07 -7.44
CA THR A 110 7.81 -13.44 -7.10
C THR A 110 7.79 -14.27 -5.80
N PRO A 111 6.69 -14.31 -5.04
CA PRO A 111 6.56 -15.15 -3.86
C PRO A 111 6.87 -16.63 -4.15
N ARG A 112 6.54 -17.09 -5.36
CA ARG A 112 6.84 -18.45 -5.85
C ARG A 112 8.34 -18.67 -6.03
N ASP A 113 9.03 -17.69 -6.62
CA ASP A 113 10.48 -17.75 -6.86
C ASP A 113 11.26 -17.68 -5.55
N ASN A 114 10.82 -16.83 -4.63
CA ASN A 114 11.38 -16.70 -3.29
C ASN A 114 11.26 -18.01 -2.50
N ALA A 115 10.07 -18.62 -2.46
CA ALA A 115 9.85 -19.90 -1.79
C ALA A 115 10.65 -21.07 -2.41
N GLY A 116 10.92 -21.01 -3.72
CA GLY A 116 11.71 -22.02 -4.42
C GLY A 116 13.23 -21.82 -4.32
N ASN A 117 13.69 -20.67 -3.79
CA ASN A 117 15.06 -20.17 -3.98
C ASN A 117 15.49 -20.26 -5.47
N ARG A 118 14.52 -20.03 -6.36
CA ARG A 118 14.66 -20.24 -7.79
C ARG A 118 14.56 -18.89 -8.47
N ARG A 119 15.72 -18.46 -8.97
CA ARG A 119 15.92 -17.59 -10.13
C ARG A 119 15.47 -16.13 -9.92
N ASN A 120 16.34 -15.21 -10.34
CA ASN A 120 16.35 -13.81 -9.92
C ASN A 120 16.34 -12.91 -11.16
N ALA A 121 15.45 -11.92 -11.24
CA ALA A 121 15.50 -10.89 -12.28
C ALA A 121 16.16 -9.63 -11.72
N LEU A 122 17.41 -9.39 -12.09
CA LEU A 122 18.13 -8.18 -11.67
C LEU A 122 17.52 -6.96 -12.35
N LEU A 123 17.46 -5.82 -11.66
CA LEU A 123 17.00 -4.58 -12.31
C LEU A 123 17.87 -4.22 -13.53
N SER A 124 19.18 -4.47 -13.44
CA SER A 124 20.14 -4.27 -14.54
C SER A 124 19.91 -5.18 -15.76
N GLU A 125 19.19 -6.30 -15.60
CA GLU A 125 18.83 -7.20 -16.71
C GLU A 125 17.49 -6.82 -17.35
N LEU A 126 16.67 -6.06 -16.62
CA LEU A 126 15.36 -5.60 -17.07
C LEU A 126 15.47 -4.26 -17.81
N VAL A 127 16.32 -3.36 -17.30
CA VAL A 127 16.46 -1.98 -17.78
C VAL A 127 17.93 -1.59 -17.77
N ASP A 128 18.33 -0.78 -18.74
CA ASP A 128 19.62 -0.10 -18.74
C ASP A 128 19.61 1.04 -17.70
N ILE A 129 20.27 0.82 -16.56
CA ILE A 129 20.30 1.72 -15.41
C ILE A 129 20.90 3.09 -15.76
N GLU A 130 21.91 3.13 -16.63
CA GLU A 130 22.55 4.40 -17.03
C GLU A 130 21.57 5.28 -17.81
N SER A 131 20.76 4.67 -18.68
CA SER A 131 19.73 5.38 -19.43
C SER A 131 18.62 5.97 -18.54
N VAL A 132 18.34 5.36 -17.38
CA VAL A 132 17.34 5.85 -16.42
C VAL A 132 17.77 7.19 -15.82
N GLY A 133 19.06 7.32 -15.47
CA GLY A 133 19.60 8.57 -14.93
C GLY A 133 19.38 9.75 -15.88
N VAL A 134 19.60 9.54 -17.18
CA VAL A 134 19.37 10.57 -18.20
C VAL A 134 17.89 10.96 -18.29
N ARG A 135 16.98 9.98 -18.28
CA ARG A 135 15.52 10.24 -18.33
C ARG A 135 15.00 10.97 -17.09
N LEU A 136 15.60 10.73 -15.93
CA LEU A 136 15.23 11.43 -14.70
C LEU A 136 15.48 12.93 -14.79
N GLU A 137 16.60 13.34 -15.38
CA GLU A 137 16.91 14.75 -15.60
C GLU A 137 15.90 15.40 -16.55
N GLU A 138 15.46 14.68 -17.58
CA GLU A 138 14.40 15.15 -18.48
C GLU A 138 13.07 15.34 -17.76
N ILE A 139 12.65 14.38 -16.93
CA ILE A 139 11.40 14.47 -16.16
C ILE A 139 11.43 15.62 -15.15
N LYS A 140 12.57 15.83 -14.49
CA LYS A 140 12.76 16.94 -13.54
C LYS A 140 12.82 18.30 -14.23
N ALA A 141 13.25 18.35 -15.50
CA ALA A 141 13.33 19.59 -16.27
C ALA A 141 11.97 20.05 -16.82
N ILE A 142 10.96 19.18 -16.89
CA ILE A 142 9.61 19.57 -17.31
C ILE A 142 8.99 20.42 -16.19
N PRO A 143 8.71 21.71 -16.42
CA PRO A 143 8.06 22.53 -15.41
C PRO A 143 6.70 21.93 -15.10
N VAL A 144 6.42 21.73 -13.82
CA VAL A 144 5.09 21.32 -13.35
C VAL A 144 4.14 22.41 -13.81
N VAL A 145 3.37 22.13 -14.87
CA VAL A 145 2.23 22.96 -15.23
C VAL A 145 1.33 22.88 -14.02
N GLU A 146 1.25 23.98 -13.26
CA GLU A 146 0.36 24.11 -12.13
C GLU A 146 -1.02 23.76 -12.66
N ILE A 147 -1.52 22.56 -12.34
CA ILE A 147 -2.86 22.16 -12.69
C ILE A 147 -3.71 23.06 -11.82
N VAL A 148 -4.06 24.23 -12.36
CA VAL A 148 -5.04 25.12 -11.76
C VAL A 148 -6.25 24.21 -11.52
N PRO A 149 -6.63 23.98 -10.25
CA PRO A 149 -7.74 23.09 -9.96
C PRO A 149 -8.89 23.57 -10.81
N GLU A 150 -9.40 22.66 -11.66
CA GLU A 150 -10.52 22.94 -12.53
C GLU A 150 -11.58 23.61 -11.65
N PRO A 151 -12.01 24.85 -11.98
CA PRO A 151 -12.88 25.60 -11.10
C PRO A 151 -14.05 24.71 -10.78
N GLU A 152 -14.27 24.46 -9.47
CA GLU A 152 -15.32 23.55 -9.02
C GLU A 152 -16.57 23.84 -9.86
N PRO A 153 -17.14 22.82 -10.53
CA PRO A 153 -18.28 23.05 -11.39
C PRO A 153 -19.29 23.84 -10.57
N PRO A 154 -19.77 25.01 -11.08
CA PRO A 154 -20.61 25.89 -10.29
C PRO A 154 -21.72 25.05 -9.72
N LEU A 155 -21.75 24.91 -8.39
CA LEU A 155 -22.74 24.14 -7.66
C LEU A 155 -24.07 24.47 -8.30
N ALA A 156 -24.61 23.52 -9.07
CA ALA A 156 -25.87 23.72 -9.75
C ALA A 156 -26.82 24.12 -8.64
N ARG A 157 -27.30 25.36 -8.67
CA ARG A 157 -28.33 25.85 -7.76
C ARG A 157 -29.49 24.89 -7.98
N VAL A 158 -29.59 23.89 -7.10
CA VAL A 158 -30.74 23.01 -7.05
C VAL A 158 -31.87 23.98 -6.80
N ALA A 159 -32.74 24.13 -7.80
CA ALA A 159 -33.91 24.98 -7.68
C ALA A 159 -34.62 24.55 -6.40
N GLU A 160 -34.66 25.46 -5.42
CA GLU A 160 -35.47 25.32 -4.22
C GLU A 160 -36.91 25.20 -4.69
N THR A 161 -37.37 23.96 -4.88
CA THR A 161 -38.79 23.68 -4.85
C THR A 161 -39.19 23.83 -3.39
N ASP A 162 -39.94 24.89 -3.10
CA ASP A 162 -40.69 25.12 -1.86
C ASP A 162 -41.71 23.99 -1.66
N GLU A 163 -41.21 22.80 -1.35
CA GLU A 163 -41.99 21.75 -0.70
C GLU A 163 -42.05 22.13 0.79
N PRO A 164 -43.24 22.13 1.42
CA PRO A 164 -43.38 22.42 2.83
C PRO A 164 -42.58 21.40 3.65
N ASN A 165 -41.45 21.86 4.16
CA ASN A 165 -40.53 21.15 5.05
C ASN A 165 -41.25 20.86 6.38
N ASP A 166 -41.98 19.75 6.42
CA ASP A 166 -42.42 19.13 7.66
C ASP A 166 -41.17 18.72 8.42
N GLY A 167 -40.96 19.31 9.59
CA GLY A 167 -39.69 19.40 10.31
C GLY A 167 -39.04 18.04 10.57
N MET A 168 -38.28 17.55 9.60
CA MET A 168 -37.51 16.33 9.74
C MET A 168 -36.14 16.72 10.30
N HIS A 169 -36.11 16.85 11.63
CA HIS A 169 -34.88 16.79 12.41
C HIS A 169 -34.00 15.67 11.83
N THR A 170 -32.88 16.03 11.19
CA THR A 170 -31.82 15.07 10.92
C THR A 170 -31.27 14.64 12.27
N ARG A 171 -31.91 13.62 12.84
CA ARG A 171 -31.41 12.90 13.99
C ARG A 171 -30.03 12.42 13.57
N ARG A 172 -29.00 12.97 14.24
CA ARG A 172 -27.71 12.32 14.41
C ARG A 172 -28.01 10.82 14.57
N PRO A 173 -27.51 9.91 13.71
CA PRO A 173 -27.87 8.51 13.80
C PRO A 173 -27.65 8.08 15.24
N GLU A 174 -28.77 7.78 15.90
CA GLU A 174 -28.78 7.33 17.28
C GLU A 174 -27.83 6.15 17.32
N HIS A 175 -26.91 6.17 18.29
CA HIS A 175 -25.84 5.19 18.46
C HIS A 175 -26.28 3.83 17.96
N VAL A 176 -25.69 3.40 16.83
CA VAL A 176 -25.78 2.00 16.42
C VAL A 176 -25.35 1.22 17.66
N GLY A 177 -26.29 0.48 18.26
CA GLY A 177 -26.12 -0.09 19.59
C GLY A 177 -24.81 -0.87 19.68
N ALA A 178 -24.24 -0.97 20.88
CA ALA A 178 -23.04 -1.77 21.09
C ALA A 178 -23.20 -3.16 20.44
N PRO A 179 -22.15 -3.68 19.77
CA PRO A 179 -22.23 -4.97 19.09
C PRO A 179 -22.72 -6.04 20.04
N ARG A 180 -23.76 -6.77 19.61
CA ARG A 180 -24.25 -7.95 20.33
C ARG A 180 -23.68 -9.21 19.69
N TYR A 181 -23.46 -10.23 20.50
CA TYR A 181 -22.91 -11.51 20.06
C TYR A 181 -24.03 -12.45 19.59
N THR A 182 -23.83 -13.11 18.45
CA THR A 182 -24.83 -14.00 17.84
C THR A 182 -24.86 -15.39 18.47
N GLY A 183 -23.84 -15.76 19.24
CA GLY A 183 -23.64 -17.12 19.73
C GLY A 183 -22.72 -17.97 18.84
N ASP A 184 -22.43 -17.51 17.62
CA ASP A 184 -21.48 -18.19 16.74
C ASP A 184 -20.06 -18.12 17.31
N THR A 185 -19.37 -19.26 17.30
CA THR A 185 -17.98 -19.37 17.79
C THR A 185 -17.07 -20.02 16.76
N MET A 186 -15.81 -19.58 16.73
CA MET A 186 -14.77 -20.15 15.88
C MET A 186 -13.47 -20.25 16.66
N LEU A 187 -12.79 -21.40 16.58
CA LEU A 187 -11.49 -21.59 17.25
C LEU A 187 -10.43 -20.67 16.65
N GLY A 188 -9.72 -19.95 17.52
CA GLY A 188 -8.55 -19.19 17.12
C GLY A 188 -7.36 -20.10 16.81
N THR A 189 -6.34 -19.55 16.16
CA THR A 189 -5.07 -20.24 15.93
C THR A 189 -4.22 -20.37 17.21
N SER A 190 -4.58 -19.63 18.26
CA SER A 190 -4.04 -19.71 19.61
C SER A 190 -5.08 -20.28 20.58
N SER A 191 -4.71 -20.43 21.85
CA SER A 191 -5.58 -20.79 22.98
C SER A 191 -6.67 -19.74 23.25
N GLY A 192 -7.58 -19.52 22.29
CA GLY A 192 -8.66 -18.56 22.39
C GLY A 192 -9.77 -18.79 21.36
N THR A 193 -10.90 -18.12 21.56
CA THR A 193 -12.12 -18.30 20.76
C THR A 193 -12.59 -16.98 20.18
N TYR A 194 -12.94 -16.97 18.89
CA TYR A 194 -13.63 -15.86 18.23
C TYR A 194 -15.14 -15.98 18.41
N PHE A 195 -15.81 -14.87 18.70
CA PHE A 195 -17.26 -14.76 18.82
C PHE A 195 -17.81 -13.85 17.73
N GLY A 196 -18.83 -14.32 17.01
CA GLY A 196 -19.51 -13.57 15.95
C GLY A 196 -20.43 -12.49 16.52
N THR A 197 -20.52 -11.35 15.84
CA THR A 197 -21.37 -10.22 16.23
C THR A 197 -22.46 -9.93 15.20
N THR A 198 -23.49 -9.18 15.60
CA THR A 198 -24.61 -8.77 14.72
C THR A 198 -24.18 -7.88 13.54
N PHE A 199 -22.96 -7.35 13.54
CA PHE A 199 -22.41 -6.57 12.41
C PHE A 199 -21.58 -7.42 11.44
N GLY A 200 -21.50 -8.73 11.64
CA GLY A 200 -20.70 -9.63 10.81
C GLY A 200 -19.19 -9.56 11.09
N SER A 201 -18.76 -8.84 12.14
CA SER A 201 -17.38 -8.86 12.63
C SER A 201 -17.19 -9.96 13.69
N TRP A 202 -15.94 -10.38 13.88
CA TRP A 202 -15.53 -11.39 14.86
C TRP A 202 -14.63 -10.76 15.91
N HIS A 203 -14.91 -10.99 17.20
CA HIS A 203 -14.07 -10.52 18.30
C HIS A 203 -13.37 -11.70 18.98
N TRP A 204 -12.09 -11.55 19.27
CA TRP A 204 -11.27 -12.59 19.89
C TRP A 204 -11.25 -12.49 21.40
N TYR A 205 -11.28 -13.63 22.07
CA TYR A 205 -11.18 -13.77 23.52
C TYR A 205 -10.15 -14.85 23.87
N GLU A 206 -9.39 -14.63 24.94
CA GLU A 206 -8.45 -15.59 25.51
C GLU A 206 -9.20 -16.80 26.09
N ASP A 207 -8.54 -17.96 26.14
CA ASP A 207 -9.08 -19.16 26.80
C ASP A 207 -9.56 -18.81 28.22
N GLU A 208 -10.72 -19.35 28.58
CA GLU A 208 -11.46 -19.09 29.83
C GLU A 208 -12.15 -17.72 29.92
N THR A 209 -12.00 -16.83 28.94
CA THR A 209 -12.77 -15.57 28.85
C THR A 209 -13.88 -15.66 27.83
N THR A 210 -15.07 -15.17 28.19
CA THR A 210 -16.24 -15.10 27.30
C THR A 210 -16.94 -13.75 27.42
N PRO A 211 -17.66 -13.28 26.38
CA PRO A 211 -18.53 -12.12 26.52
C PRO A 211 -19.56 -12.32 27.64
N ALA A 212 -19.98 -11.23 28.28
CA ALA A 212 -21.01 -11.34 29.31
C ALA A 212 -22.33 -11.82 28.68
N SER A 213 -23.10 -12.65 29.39
CA SER A 213 -24.35 -13.22 28.86
C SER A 213 -25.35 -12.17 28.35
N LYS A 214 -25.39 -11.01 28.99
CA LYS A 214 -26.22 -9.85 28.60
C LYS A 214 -25.86 -9.24 27.24
N ASP A 215 -24.68 -9.53 26.72
CA ASP A 215 -24.18 -9.00 25.45
C ASP A 215 -24.54 -9.91 24.26
N PHE A 216 -25.12 -11.09 24.52
CA PHE A 216 -25.66 -11.96 23.47
C PHE A 216 -27.05 -11.51 23.03
N VAL A 217 -27.42 -11.85 21.81
CA VAL A 217 -28.79 -11.69 21.33
C VAL A 217 -29.69 -12.68 22.08
N GLU A 218 -30.76 -12.18 22.72
CA GLU A 218 -31.77 -13.04 23.32
C GLU A 218 -32.53 -13.77 22.22
N ASP A 219 -32.45 -15.11 22.20
CA ASP A 219 -33.34 -15.95 21.38
C ASP A 219 -34.78 -15.71 21.86
N ARG A 220 -35.58 -15.07 21.01
CA ARG A 220 -37.02 -14.84 21.23
C ARG A 220 -37.87 -15.98 20.71
#